data_AF-A0AAX0IY31-F1
#
_entry.id   AF-A0AAX0IY31-F1
#
_cell.length_a   1.000
_cell.length_b   1.000
_cell.length_c   1.000
_cell.angle_alpha   90.00
_cell.angle_beta   90.00
_cell.angle_gamma   90.00
#
_symmetry.space_group_name_H-M   'P 1'
#
loop_
_entity.id
_entity.type
_entity.pdbx_description
1 polymer ?
#
loop_
_entity_poly.entity_id
_entity_poly.type
_entity_poly.pdbx_seq_one_letter_code
_entity_poly.pdbx_strand_id
1 'polypeptide(L)' 'MLTRTTATEMFDHGVLVTSVGTGWITDERPHTTKQRLATEGFCAPLDLADGAARVYEPIVQGENGVDL' A
#
# COMPACT_ATOMS: atom_id res chain seq x y z
N MET A 1 -2.94 14.73 4.05
CA MET A 1 -2.62 13.30 4.19
C MET A 1 -1.92 13.13 5.52
N LEU A 2 -2.33 12.14 6.34
CA LEU A 2 -1.83 11.96 7.71
C LEU A 2 -0.31 11.94 7.75
N THR A 3 0.32 11.10 6.91
CA THR A 3 1.77 11.01 6.72
C THR A 3 2.43 12.37 6.60
N ARG A 4 1.99 13.22 5.66
CA ARG A 4 2.56 14.56 5.45
C ARG A 4 2.43 15.48 6.67
N THR A 5 1.34 15.36 7.44
CA THR A 5 1.09 16.25 8.58
C THR A 5 1.74 15.78 9.87
N THR A 6 2.03 14.48 10.01
CA THR A 6 2.60 13.90 11.24
C THR A 6 4.08 13.54 11.11
N ALA A 7 4.63 13.41 9.90
CA ALA A 7 6.00 12.93 9.68
C ALA A 7 7.06 13.76 10.42
N THR A 8 6.96 15.10 10.38
CA THR A 8 7.94 15.97 11.04
C THR A 8 7.94 15.80 12.55
N GLU A 9 6.78 15.79 13.20
CA GLU A 9 6.67 15.58 14.65
C GLU A 9 7.15 14.18 15.05
N MET A 10 6.79 13.15 14.29
CA MET A 10 7.20 11.77 14.57
C MET A 10 8.71 11.57 14.38
N PHE A 11 9.33 12.31 13.46
CA PHE A 11 10.77 12.28 13.27
C PHE A 11 11.54 12.76 14.51
N ASP A 12 11.04 13.77 15.22
CA ASP A 12 11.61 14.22 16.50
C ASP A 12 11.58 13.11 17.58
N HIS A 13 10.71 12.11 17.41
CA HIS A 13 10.62 10.91 18.24
C HIS A 13 11.38 9.70 17.66
N GLY A 14 12.15 9.88 16.60
CA GLY A 14 12.89 8.81 15.93
C GLY A 14 12.01 7.86 15.13
N VAL A 15 10.81 8.28 14.73
CA VAL A 15 9.84 7.48 13.97
C VAL A 15 9.71 8.06 12.56
N LEU A 16 10.11 7.28 11.56
CA LEU A 16 9.83 7.57 10.16
C LEU A 16 8.38 7.20 9.83
N VAL A 17 7.67 8.08 9.14
CA VAL A 17 6.27 7.87 8.75
C VAL A 17 6.17 7.92 7.25
N THR A 18 5.68 6.83 6.66
CA THR A 18 5.41 6.72 5.23
C THR A 18 3.98 6.23 4.98
N SER A 19 3.56 6.18 3.72
CA SER A 19 2.29 5.60 3.31
C SER A 19 2.41 4.98 1.94
N VAL A 20 1.86 3.77 1.79
CA VAL A 20 1.90 3.03 0.54
C VAL A 20 0.49 2.84 0.01
N GLY A 21 0.28 3.26 -1.25
CA GLY A 21 -0.85 2.80 -2.05
C GLY A 21 -0.45 1.54 -2.80
N THR A 22 -0.95 0.38 -2.39
CA THR A 22 -0.58 -0.92 -2.98
C THR A 22 -1.05 -1.09 -4.44
N GLY A 23 -1.99 -0.26 -4.88
CA GLY A 23 -2.55 -0.30 -6.22
C GLY A 23 -3.71 -1.30 -6.33
N TRP A 24 -4.01 -1.75 -7.54
CA TRP A 24 -5.12 -2.68 -7.80
C TRP A 24 -4.70 -4.13 -7.48
N ILE A 25 -4.60 -4.42 -6.19
CA ILE A 25 -4.37 -5.77 -5.64
C ILE A 25 -5.69 -6.49 -5.33
N THR A 26 -6.78 -5.74 -5.16
CA THR A 26 -8.12 -6.25 -4.87
C THR A 26 -9.18 -5.51 -5.66
N ASP A 27 -10.26 -6.20 -5.99
CA ASP A 27 -11.46 -5.56 -6.53
C ASP A 27 -12.32 -4.96 -5.40
N GLU A 28 -12.32 -3.64 -5.31
CA GLU A 28 -13.06 -2.83 -4.33
C GLU A 28 -14.42 -2.33 -4.85
N ARG A 29 -14.83 -2.73 -6.05
CA ARG A 29 -16.15 -2.38 -6.58
C ARG A 29 -17.26 -2.97 -5.70
N PRO A 30 -18.50 -2.42 -5.76
CA PRO A 30 -19.64 -2.96 -5.04
C PRO A 30 -19.79 -4.47 -5.21
N HIS A 31 -20.21 -5.16 -4.15
CA HIS A 31 -20.21 -6.63 -4.07
C HIS A 31 -20.88 -7.31 -5.28
N THR A 32 -22.04 -6.81 -5.71
CA THR A 32 -22.78 -7.34 -6.86
C THR A 32 -21.99 -7.19 -8.16
N THR A 33 -21.36 -6.04 -8.38
CA THR A 33 -20.50 -5.78 -9.54
C THR A 33 -19.26 -6.66 -9.54
N LYS A 34 -18.59 -6.77 -8.38
CA LYS A 34 -17.42 -7.63 -8.18
C LYS A 34 -17.73 -9.10 -8.50
N GLN A 35 -18.84 -9.63 -7.99
CA GLN A 35 -19.23 -11.02 -8.24
C GLN A 35 -19.50 -11.32 -9.72
N ARG A 36 -20.23 -10.42 -10.39
CA ARG A 36 -20.50 -10.55 -11.83
C ARG A 36 -19.18 -10.56 -12.62
N LEU A 37 -18.29 -9.61 -12.35
CA LEU A 37 -17.03 -9.48 -13.07
C LEU A 37 -16.08 -10.65 -12.78
N ALA A 38 -16.06 -11.17 -11.56
CA ALA A 38 -15.32 -12.39 -11.24
C ALA A 38 -15.82 -13.59 -12.05
N THR A 39 -17.15 -13.70 -12.26
CA THR A 39 -17.74 -14.74 -13.12
C THR A 39 -17.38 -14.55 -14.59
N GLU A 40 -17.22 -13.30 -15.03
CA GLU A 40 -16.73 -12.94 -16.37
C GLU A 40 -15.20 -13.09 -16.52
N GLY A 41 -14.50 -13.58 -15.49
CA GLY A 41 -13.06 -13.84 -15.53
C GLY A 41 -12.18 -12.64 -15.20
N PHE A 42 -12.74 -11.57 -14.63
CA PHE A 42 -11.95 -10.44 -14.15
C PHE A 42 -11.05 -10.86 -12.98
N CYS A 43 -9.77 -10.50 -13.07
CA CYS A 43 -8.82 -10.53 -11.96
C CYS A 43 -8.15 -9.16 -11.85
N ALA A 44 -7.76 -8.79 -10.63
CA ALA A 44 -6.95 -7.60 -10.42
C ALA A 44 -5.56 -7.78 -11.08
N PRO A 45 -4.95 -6.71 -11.61
CA PRO A 45 -3.68 -6.79 -12.32
C PRO A 45 -2.47 -7.09 -11.42
N LEU A 46 -2.57 -6.81 -10.12
CA LEU A 46 -1.55 -7.15 -9.13
C LEU A 46 -2.11 -8.20 -8.18
N ASP A 47 -1.25 -9.06 -7.67
CA ASP A 47 -1.63 -10.05 -6.67
C ASP A 47 -1.33 -9.59 -5.23
N LEU A 48 -1.63 -10.46 -4.27
CA LEU A 48 -1.40 -10.18 -2.85
C LEU A 48 0.10 -10.13 -2.50
N ALA A 49 0.95 -10.87 -3.20
CA ALA A 49 2.39 -10.85 -2.97
C ALA A 49 3.01 -9.53 -3.47
N ASP A 50 2.57 -9.03 -4.63
CA ASP A 50 2.92 -7.70 -5.12
C ASP A 50 2.54 -6.60 -4.11
N GLY A 51 1.32 -6.70 -3.56
CA GLY A 51 0.84 -5.80 -2.53
C GLY A 51 1.69 -5.83 -1.26
N ALA A 52 2.01 -7.03 -0.78
CA ALA A 52 2.83 -7.22 0.42
C ALA A 52 4.26 -6.68 0.21
N ALA A 53 4.87 -6.94 -0.94
CA ALA A 53 6.20 -6.44 -1.28
C ALA A 53 6.24 -4.91 -1.29
N ARG A 54 5.20 -4.24 -1.83
CA ARG A 54 5.10 -2.77 -1.81
C ARG A 54 4.98 -2.19 -0.41
N VAL A 55 4.28 -2.87 0.50
CA VAL A 55 4.18 -2.45 1.91
C VAL A 55 5.52 -2.63 2.63
N TYR A 56 6.26 -3.69 2.27
CA TYR A 56 7.53 -4.03 2.92
C TYR A 56 8.71 -3.17 2.43
N GLU A 57 8.73 -2.78 1.15
CA GLU A 57 9.86 -2.08 0.54
C GLU A 57 10.33 -0.82 1.31
N PRO A 58 9.45 0.10 1.77
CA PRO A 58 9.89 1.26 2.55
C PRO A 58 10.56 0.92 3.88
N ILE A 59 10.23 -0.24 4.48
CA ILE A 59 10.87 -0.70 5.72
C ILE A 59 12.31 -1.09 5.41
N VAL A 60 12.52 -1.89 4.37
CA VAL A 60 13.86 -2.31 3.92
C VAL A 60 14.71 -1.10 3.51
N GLN A 61 14.12 -0.13 2.81
CA GLN A 61 14.81 1.11 2.45
C GLN A 61 15.21 1.93 3.68
N GLY A 62 14.32 2.06 4.67
CA GLY A 62 14.62 2.73 5.94
C GLY A 62 15.72 2.02 6.74
N GLU A 63 15.71 0.69 6.81
CA GLU A 63 16.77 -0.11 7.43
C GLU A 63 18.13 0.09 6.75
N ASN A 64 18.12 0.31 5.43
CA ASN A 64 19.31 0.62 4.64
C ASN A 64 19.74 2.11 4.71
N GLY A 65 19.01 2.94 5.46
CA GLY A 65 19.32 4.37 5.63
C GLY A 65 18.90 5.25 4.45
N VAL A 66 17.98 4.79 3.60
CA VAL A 66 17.36 5.61 2.55
C VAL A 66 16.20 6.40 3.15
N ASP A 67 16.25 7.72 2.99
CA ASP A 67 15.17 8.62 3.39
C ASP A 67 14.13 8.72 2.25
N LEU A 68 12.84 8.56 2.56
CA LEU A 68 11.74 8.35 1.62
C LEU A 68 10.67 9.44 1.66
#